data_AF-A0A3B9JBV1-F1
#
_entry.id   AF-A0A3B9JBV1-F1
#
_cell.length_a   1.000
_cell.length_b   1.000
_cell.length_c   1.000
_cell.angle_alpha   90.00
_cell.angle_beta   90.00
_cell.angle_gamma   90.00
#
_symmetry.space_group_name_H-M   'P 1'
#
loop_
_entity.id
_entity.type
_entity.pdbx_description
1 polymer ?
#
loop_
_entity_poly.entity_id
_entity_poly.type
_entity_poly.pdbx_seq_one_letter_code
_entity_poly.pdbx_strand_id
1 'polypeptide(L)'
;MSNSGFVWVRSPDDLAQDIEDYGNRVEAALYAAANAWGQHIQDLARENAAWTDRTANARSGLFYAVDGFGHGEMQGDVSAEAKALMTDVEVVSAGKDEIIIVLGHTVFYGKFLELSHGGNYAIIMSTIEENLPALERLIRKAYAA
;
A
#
# COMPACT_ATOMS: atom_id res chain seq x y z
N MET A 1 18.00 0.22 -58.87
CA MET A 1 18.58 -0.63 -57.81
C MET A 1 17.53 -0.76 -56.72
N SER A 2 17.01 -1.96 -56.48
CA SER A 2 16.05 -2.21 -55.39
C SER A 2 16.81 -2.12 -54.07
N ASN A 3 16.43 -1.19 -53.21
CA ASN A 3 17.05 -1.03 -51.89
C ASN A 3 16.53 -2.16 -50.99
N SER A 4 17.21 -3.32 -51.02
CA SER A 4 16.92 -4.46 -50.17
C SER A 4 17.42 -4.17 -48.75
N GLY A 5 16.72 -3.28 -48.05
CA GLY A 5 16.99 -2.90 -46.67
C GLY A 5 15.80 -3.23 -45.77
N PHE A 6 16.07 -3.40 -44.48
CA PHE A 6 15.04 -3.49 -43.45
C PHE A 6 14.27 -2.16 -43.37
N VAL A 7 12.94 -2.19 -43.47
CA VAL A 7 12.07 -1.02 -43.34
C VAL A 7 11.29 -1.16 -42.05
N TRP A 8 11.49 -0.22 -41.12
CA TRP A 8 10.67 -0.10 -39.93
C TRP A 8 9.23 0.25 -40.34
N VAL A 9 8.27 -0.62 -39.98
CA VAL A 9 6.84 -0.36 -40.21
C VAL A 9 6.32 0.69 -39.22
N ARG A 10 6.90 0.75 -38.02
CA ARG A 10 6.67 1.77 -36.99
C ARG A 10 8.03 2.27 -36.51
N SER A 11 8.17 3.58 -36.26
CA SER A 11 9.47 4.13 -35.84
C SER A 11 9.90 3.49 -34.52
N PRO A 12 11.20 3.17 -34.33
CA PRO A 12 11.71 2.79 -33.02
C PRO A 12 11.38 3.79 -31.91
N ASP A 13 11.29 5.08 -32.24
CA ASP A 13 10.92 6.13 -31.30
C ASP A 13 9.46 6.00 -30.81
N ASP A 14 8.54 5.63 -31.70
CA ASP A 14 7.14 5.40 -31.34
C ASP A 14 7.01 4.21 -30.38
N LEU A 15 7.82 3.15 -30.60
CA LEU A 15 7.85 2.00 -29.72
C LEU A 15 8.41 2.36 -28.34
N ALA A 16 9.47 3.19 -28.28
CA ALA A 16 10.02 3.65 -27.02
C ALA A 16 8.99 4.45 -26.22
N GLN A 17 8.26 5.35 -26.87
CA GLN A 17 7.18 6.11 -26.23
C GLN A 17 6.05 5.20 -25.73
N ASP A 18 5.61 4.24 -26.54
CA ASP A 18 4.54 3.31 -26.15
C ASP A 18 4.92 2.46 -24.92
N ILE A 19 6.20 2.09 -24.80
CA ILE A 19 6.74 1.35 -23.65
C ILE A 19 6.74 2.24 -22.40
N GLU A 20 7.19 3.48 -22.51
CA GLU A 20 7.18 4.44 -21.40
C GLU A 20 5.74 4.71 -20.91
N ASP A 21 4.83 4.95 -21.85
CA ASP A 21 3.42 5.20 -21.55
C ASP A 21 2.76 3.96 -20.89
N TYR A 22 3.13 2.75 -21.31
CA TYR A 22 2.68 1.53 -20.66
C TYR A 22 3.22 1.41 -19.23
N GLY A 23 4.51 1.69 -19.02
CA GLY A 23 5.12 1.74 -17.68
C GLY A 23 4.36 2.68 -16.75
N ASN A 24 4.13 3.93 -17.19
CA ASN A 24 3.40 4.94 -16.43
C ASN A 24 1.97 4.50 -16.06
N ARG A 25 1.27 3.79 -16.97
CA ARG A 25 -0.07 3.25 -16.69
C ARG A 25 -0.05 2.13 -15.66
N VAL A 26 0.93 1.23 -15.75
CA VAL A 26 1.09 0.12 -14.79
C VAL A 26 1.45 0.66 -13.41
N GLU A 27 2.37 1.61 -13.30
CA GLU A 27 2.73 2.27 -12.03
C GLU A 27 1.51 2.91 -11.37
N ALA A 28 0.75 3.71 -12.12
CA ALA A 28 -0.48 4.33 -11.61
C ALA A 28 -1.51 3.28 -11.16
N ALA A 29 -1.66 2.18 -11.90
CA ALA A 29 -2.58 1.10 -11.55
C ALA A 29 -2.12 0.33 -10.30
N LEU A 30 -0.82 0.07 -10.15
CA LEU A 30 -0.24 -0.55 -8.95
C LEU A 30 -0.40 0.34 -7.73
N TYR A 31 -0.14 1.63 -7.87
CA TYR A 31 -0.33 2.61 -6.81
C TYR A 31 -1.81 2.70 -6.37
N ALA A 32 -2.75 2.72 -7.33
CA ALA A 32 -4.18 2.68 -7.02
C ALA A 32 -4.61 1.37 -6.34
N ALA A 33 -4.06 0.22 -6.78
CA ALA A 33 -4.32 -1.08 -6.18
C ALA A 33 -3.84 -1.16 -4.73
N ALA A 34 -2.62 -0.65 -4.46
CA ALA A 34 -2.05 -0.57 -3.13
C ALA A 34 -2.90 0.29 -2.19
N ASN A 35 -3.37 1.45 -2.66
CA ASN A 35 -4.26 2.31 -1.88
C ASN A 35 -5.60 1.66 -1.57
N ALA A 36 -6.23 1.03 -2.56
CA ALA A 36 -7.50 0.34 -2.37
C ALA A 36 -7.35 -0.81 -1.35
N TRP A 37 -6.24 -1.55 -1.43
CA TRP A 37 -5.95 -2.61 -0.47
C TRP A 37 -5.63 -2.08 0.93
N GLY A 38 -4.81 -1.03 1.03
CA GLY A 38 -4.45 -0.37 2.28
C GLY A 38 -5.68 0.11 3.07
N GLN A 39 -6.60 0.81 2.40
CA GLN A 39 -7.87 1.23 3.00
C GLN A 39 -8.68 0.03 3.50
N HIS A 40 -8.78 -1.03 2.68
CA HIS A 40 -9.52 -2.23 3.04
C HIS A 40 -8.96 -2.92 4.30
N ILE A 41 -7.64 -3.11 4.38
CA ILE A 41 -7.03 -3.76 5.56
C ILE A 41 -7.05 -2.87 6.80
N GLN A 42 -7.01 -1.54 6.65
CA GLN A 42 -7.21 -0.64 7.77
C GLN A 42 -8.61 -0.81 8.38
N ASP A 43 -9.63 -0.90 7.53
CA ASP A 43 -11.02 -1.06 7.97
C ASP A 43 -11.22 -2.43 8.64
N LEU A 44 -10.68 -3.50 8.05
CA LEU A 44 -10.71 -4.84 8.65
C LEU A 44 -9.98 -4.89 10.00
N ALA A 45 -8.79 -4.27 10.10
CA ALA A 45 -8.05 -4.23 11.35
C ALA A 45 -8.84 -3.50 12.46
N ARG A 46 -9.54 -2.42 12.09
CA ARG A 46 -10.40 -1.67 13.03
C ARG A 46 -11.60 -2.48 13.48
N GLU A 47 -12.25 -3.18 12.55
CA GLU A 47 -13.44 -4.00 12.82
C GLU A 47 -13.10 -5.22 13.69
N ASN A 48 -12.03 -5.94 13.35
CA ASN A 48 -11.71 -7.25 13.92
C ASN A 48 -10.74 -7.21 15.12
N ALA A 49 -10.36 -6.01 15.58
CA ALA A 49 -9.51 -5.86 16.76
C ALA A 49 -10.05 -6.59 17.99
N ALA A 50 -9.36 -7.67 18.39
CA ALA A 50 -9.79 -8.60 19.44
C ALA A 50 -9.63 -8.07 20.87
N TRP A 51 -8.86 -6.99 21.07
CA TRP A 51 -8.64 -6.37 22.37
C TRP A 51 -9.75 -5.35 22.71
N THR A 52 -9.96 -5.12 24.01
CA THR A 52 -10.93 -4.11 24.47
C THR A 52 -10.34 -2.71 24.35
N ASP A 53 -10.91 -1.87 23.49
CA ASP A 53 -10.51 -0.47 23.36
C ASP A 53 -11.06 0.37 24.51
N ARG A 54 -10.19 0.79 25.44
CA ARG A 54 -10.60 1.61 26.59
C ARG A 54 -10.68 3.09 26.29
N THR A 55 -10.00 3.58 25.26
CA THR A 55 -9.86 5.02 24.95
C THR A 55 -10.31 5.40 23.55
N ALA A 56 -10.73 4.43 22.73
CA ALA A 56 -10.99 4.55 21.29
C ALA A 56 -9.75 4.86 20.43
N ASN A 57 -8.63 5.27 21.04
CA ASN A 57 -7.42 5.69 20.33
C ASN A 57 -6.65 4.53 19.72
N ALA A 58 -6.74 3.33 20.31
CA ALA A 58 -6.09 2.16 19.75
C ALA A 58 -6.73 1.77 18.42
N ARG A 59 -8.07 1.83 18.31
CA ARG A 59 -8.79 1.47 17.07
C ARG A 59 -8.74 2.61 16.07
N SER A 60 -9.07 3.82 16.49
CA SER A 60 -9.04 5.01 15.61
C SER A 60 -7.62 5.43 15.20
N GLY A 61 -6.60 4.91 15.88
CA GLY A 61 -5.20 5.07 15.54
C GLY A 61 -4.63 4.01 14.61
N LEU A 62 -5.37 2.94 14.28
CA LEU A 62 -4.95 2.01 13.23
C LEU A 62 -5.00 2.73 11.88
N PHE A 63 -3.93 2.69 11.10
CA PHE A 63 -3.87 3.41 9.83
C PHE A 63 -3.11 2.63 8.76
N TYR A 64 -3.43 2.88 7.49
CA TYR A 64 -2.57 2.48 6.37
C TYR A 64 -1.82 3.69 5.80
N ALA A 65 -0.67 3.42 5.17
CA ALA A 65 0.01 4.38 4.31
C ALA A 65 0.60 3.69 3.07
N VAL A 66 0.65 4.41 1.96
CA VAL A 66 1.24 3.98 0.69
C VAL A 66 2.14 5.10 0.16
N ASP A 67 3.37 4.75 -0.18
CA ASP A 67 4.30 5.62 -0.90
C ASP A 67 5.01 4.81 -1.98
N GLY A 68 5.38 5.44 -3.11
CA GLY A 68 6.10 4.77 -4.19
C GLY A 68 5.93 5.34 -5.58
N PHE A 69 6.79 4.90 -6.50
CA PHE A 69 6.82 5.33 -7.91
C PHE A 69 6.89 6.85 -8.12
N GLY A 70 7.43 7.58 -7.15
CA GLY A 70 7.44 9.04 -7.18
C GLY A 70 6.05 9.71 -7.09
N HIS A 71 5.02 8.95 -6.72
CA HIS A 71 3.74 9.52 -6.28
C HIS A 71 3.89 10.14 -4.87
N GLY A 72 2.95 11.00 -4.48
CA GLY A 72 2.93 11.51 -3.10
C GLY A 72 2.44 10.44 -2.13
N GLU A 73 2.80 10.53 -0.85
CA GLU A 73 2.28 9.64 0.18
C GLU A 73 0.75 9.74 0.29
N MET A 74 0.09 8.59 0.35
CA MET A 74 -1.33 8.48 0.71
C MET A 74 -1.46 7.78 2.05
N GLN A 75 -2.13 8.41 3.01
CA GLN A 75 -2.40 7.86 4.33
C GLN A 75 -3.91 7.81 4.57
N GLY A 76 -4.37 6.72 5.18
CA GLY A 76 -5.76 6.60 5.61
C GLY A 76 -6.08 7.52 6.79
N ASP A 77 -7.36 7.89 6.91
CA ASP A 77 -7.82 8.79 7.97
C ASP A 77 -7.58 8.22 9.37
N VAL A 78 -7.02 9.04 10.27
CA VAL A 78 -6.88 8.78 11.71
C VAL A 78 -7.58 9.88 12.50
N SER A 79 -8.13 9.56 13.67
CA SER A 79 -8.69 10.60 14.55
C SER A 79 -7.61 11.61 14.97
N ALA A 80 -7.98 12.86 15.18
CA ALA A 80 -7.03 13.90 15.58
C ALA A 80 -6.34 13.56 16.91
N GLU A 81 -7.10 12.97 17.82
CA GLU A 81 -6.63 12.51 19.13
C GLU A 81 -5.63 11.36 18.98
N ALA A 82 -5.91 10.37 18.12
CA ALA A 82 -4.97 9.29 17.87
C ALA A 82 -3.73 9.77 17.11
N LYS A 83 -3.88 10.70 16.16
CA LYS A 83 -2.76 11.30 15.42
C LYS A 83 -1.81 12.05 16.34
N ALA A 84 -2.32 12.74 17.35
CA ALA A 84 -1.51 13.43 18.35
C ALA A 84 -0.64 12.46 19.20
N LEU A 85 -0.97 11.17 19.21
CA LEU A 85 -0.20 10.14 19.92
C LEU A 85 0.85 9.45 19.04
N MET A 86 0.89 9.73 17.73
CA MET A 86 1.80 9.14 16.75
C MET A 86 3.22 9.69 16.92
N THR A 87 3.90 9.29 18.00
CA THR A 87 5.26 9.79 18.32
C THR A 87 6.36 8.89 17.81
N ASP A 88 6.08 7.61 17.61
CA ASP A 88 7.09 6.56 17.40
C ASP A 88 6.97 5.88 16.03
N VAL A 89 6.12 6.41 15.14
CA VAL A 89 5.84 5.81 13.84
C VAL A 89 6.16 6.80 12.74
N GLU A 90 7.10 6.40 11.87
CA GLU A 90 7.42 7.09 10.64
C GLU A 90 6.84 6.28 9.48
N VAL A 91 6.18 6.96 8.54
CA VAL A 91 5.84 6.34 7.26
C VAL A 91 7.13 6.28 6.43
N VAL A 92 7.47 5.07 5.98
CA VAL A 92 8.69 4.85 5.20
C VAL A 92 8.44 5.38 3.80
N SER A 93 9.29 6.32 3.35
CA SER A 93 9.23 6.81 1.98
C SER A 93 9.85 5.80 1.02
N ALA A 94 9.17 5.59 -0.11
CA ALA A 94 9.60 4.68 -1.16
C ALA A 94 10.26 5.43 -2.33
N GLY A 95 11.19 4.76 -3.01
CA GLY A 95 11.85 5.29 -4.19
C GLY A 95 10.99 5.29 -5.46
N LYS A 96 11.59 5.68 -6.59
CA LYS A 96 10.91 5.67 -7.90
C LYS A 96 10.61 4.27 -8.43
N ASP A 97 11.33 3.25 -7.96
CA ASP A 97 11.20 1.87 -8.44
C ASP A 97 10.61 0.94 -7.37
N GLU A 98 10.05 1.51 -6.29
CA GLU A 98 9.53 0.78 -5.15
C GLU A 98 8.14 1.29 -4.77
N ILE A 99 7.34 0.39 -4.20
CA ILE A 99 6.11 0.74 -3.51
C ILE A 99 6.13 0.10 -2.12
N ILE A 100 5.87 0.92 -1.11
CA ILE A 100 5.76 0.49 0.29
C ILE A 100 4.31 0.65 0.73
N ILE A 101 3.78 -0.40 1.36
CA ILE A 101 2.47 -0.38 1.99
C ILE A 101 2.66 -0.67 3.47
N VAL A 102 2.14 0.22 4.31
CA VAL A 102 2.23 0.13 5.77
C VAL A 102 0.82 -0.08 6.32
N LEU A 103 0.69 -0.97 7.30
CA LEU A 103 -0.42 -0.99 8.26
C LEU A 103 0.18 -0.84 9.65
N GLY A 104 -0.25 0.17 10.39
CA GLY A 104 0.33 0.54 11.68
C GLY A 104 -0.70 1.07 12.66
N HIS A 105 -0.24 1.46 13.85
CA HIS A 105 -1.05 2.13 14.86
C HIS A 105 -0.33 3.37 15.40
N THR A 106 -1.06 4.40 15.81
CA THR A 106 -0.44 5.61 16.36
C THR A 106 -0.04 5.51 17.83
N VAL A 107 -0.55 4.53 18.58
CA VAL A 107 -0.36 4.46 20.04
C VAL A 107 0.90 3.70 20.43
N PHE A 108 1.75 4.26 21.31
CA PHE A 108 3.01 3.61 21.75
C PHE A 108 2.81 2.19 22.29
N TYR A 109 1.67 1.94 22.95
CA TYR A 109 1.37 0.64 23.55
C TYR A 109 0.83 -0.40 22.56
N GLY A 110 0.58 -0.04 21.30
CA GLY A 110 0.05 -0.99 20.32
C GLY A 110 0.99 -2.17 20.05
N LYS A 111 2.31 -1.99 20.21
CA LYS A 111 3.28 -3.10 20.17
C LYS A 111 2.98 -4.19 21.19
N PHE A 112 2.45 -3.83 22.37
CA PHE A 112 2.02 -4.81 23.36
C PHE A 112 0.73 -5.50 22.95
N LEU A 113 -0.17 -4.84 22.21
CA LEU A 113 -1.36 -5.47 21.65
C LEU A 113 -0.98 -6.56 20.64
N GLU A 114 0.09 -6.32 19.86
CA GLU A 114 0.62 -7.29 18.90
C GLU A 114 1.37 -8.47 19.56
N LEU A 115 2.11 -8.25 20.65
CA LEU A 115 3.00 -9.26 21.23
C LEU A 115 2.48 -9.95 22.50
N SER A 116 1.50 -9.37 23.18
CA SER A 116 0.99 -9.95 24.44
C SER A 116 0.34 -11.31 24.19
N HIS A 117 0.32 -12.15 25.23
CA HIS A 117 -0.28 -13.49 25.17
C HIS A 117 0.24 -14.36 24.01
N GLY A 118 1.49 -14.17 23.58
CA GLY A 118 2.09 -14.94 22.49
C GLY A 118 1.57 -14.58 21.09
N GLY A 119 1.03 -13.37 20.89
CA GLY A 119 0.50 -12.93 19.60
C GLY A 119 -0.95 -13.32 19.33
N ASN A 120 -1.64 -13.92 20.31
CA ASN A 120 -3.05 -14.32 20.18
C ASN A 120 -4.02 -13.16 19.88
N TYR A 121 -3.57 -11.92 20.05
CA TYR A 121 -4.34 -10.71 19.77
C TYR A 121 -3.66 -9.81 18.74
N ALA A 122 -2.69 -10.34 17.99
CA ALA A 122 -2.06 -9.63 16.88
C ALA A 122 -3.11 -9.24 15.85
N ILE A 123 -3.11 -7.97 15.44
CA ILE A 123 -4.07 -7.43 14.46
C ILE A 123 -3.35 -7.02 13.20
N ILE A 124 -2.19 -6.37 13.30
CA ILE A 124 -1.49 -5.88 12.11
C ILE A 124 -1.03 -7.06 11.24
N MET A 125 -0.25 -7.98 11.79
CA MET A 125 0.31 -9.07 11.00
C MET A 125 -0.76 -10.04 10.50
N SER A 126 -1.71 -10.42 11.37
CA SER A 126 -2.82 -11.31 11.00
C SER A 126 -3.67 -10.71 9.87
N THR A 127 -4.04 -9.42 9.98
CA THR A 127 -4.81 -8.74 8.93
C THR A 127 -4.03 -8.70 7.62
N ILE A 128 -2.73 -8.42 7.64
CA ILE A 128 -1.90 -8.45 6.43
C ILE A 128 -1.91 -9.85 5.82
N GLU A 129 -1.50 -10.87 6.58
CA GLU A 129 -1.33 -12.24 6.10
C GLU A 129 -2.62 -12.83 5.54
N GLU A 130 -3.74 -12.64 6.22
CA GLU A 130 -5.06 -13.10 5.77
C GLU A 130 -5.52 -12.43 4.47
N ASN A 131 -5.04 -11.20 4.20
CA ASN A 131 -5.46 -10.39 3.06
C ASN A 131 -4.42 -10.30 1.93
N LEU A 132 -3.26 -10.95 2.05
CA LEU A 132 -2.26 -11.03 0.96
C LEU A 132 -2.84 -11.60 -0.35
N PRO A 133 -3.71 -12.65 -0.35
CA PRO A 133 -4.31 -13.13 -1.59
C PRO A 133 -5.19 -12.09 -2.29
N ALA A 134 -5.78 -11.14 -1.54
CA ALA A 134 -6.56 -10.05 -2.12
C ALA A 134 -5.66 -9.02 -2.80
N LEU A 135 -4.54 -8.66 -2.18
CA LEU A 135 -3.52 -7.80 -2.79
C LEU A 135 -2.99 -8.40 -4.09
N GLU A 136 -2.67 -9.70 -4.09
CA GLU A 136 -2.19 -10.39 -5.28
C GLU A 136 -3.19 -10.28 -6.46
N ARG A 137 -4.48 -10.44 -6.19
CA ARG A 137 -5.51 -10.28 -7.23
C ARG A 137 -5.56 -8.85 -7.78
N LEU A 138 -5.44 -7.84 -6.92
CA LEU A 138 -5.43 -6.44 -7.34
C LEU A 138 -4.20 -6.12 -8.20
N ILE A 139 -3.03 -6.61 -7.81
CA ILE A 139 -1.79 -6.48 -8.58
C ILE A 139 -1.92 -7.15 -9.95
N ARG A 140 -2.43 -8.39 -10.01
CA ARG A 140 -2.67 -9.09 -11.28
C ARG A 140 -3.62 -8.33 -12.20
N LYS A 141 -4.63 -7.67 -11.63
CA LYS A 141 -5.56 -6.82 -12.38
C LYS A 141 -4.87 -5.56 -12.92
N ALA A 142 -3.95 -4.96 -12.16
CA ALA A 142 -3.19 -3.79 -12.61
C ALA A 142 -2.32 -4.09 -13.84
N TYR A 143 -1.71 -5.28 -13.92
CA TYR A 143 -0.94 -5.70 -15.10
C TYR A 143 -1.78 -6.07 -16.33
N ALA A 144 -3.11 -6.19 -16.17
CA ALA A 144 -4.02 -6.53 -17.27
C ALA A 144 -4.71 -5.31 -17.88
N ALA A 145 -4.43 -4.09 -17.37
CA ALA A 145 -4.98 -2.82 -17.83
C ALA A 145 -4.06 -2.15 -18.87
#